data_AF-A0A2W5V8D2-F1
#
_entry.id   AF-A0A2W5V8D2-F1
#
_cell.length_a   1.000
_cell.length_b   1.000
_cell.length_c   1.000
_cell.angle_alpha   90.00
_cell.angle_beta   90.00
_cell.angle_gamma   90.00
#
_symmetry.space_group_name_H-M   'P 1'
#
loop_
_entity.id
_entity.type
_entity.pdbx_description
1 polymer ?
#
loop_
_entity_poly.entity_id
_entity_poly.type
_entity_poly.pdbx_seq_one_letter_code
_entity_poly.pdbx_strand_id
1 'polypeptide(L)' 'MSSKEIFDELGDLALRTLTLEDELARVKRKRDELVVTAVEMSLPREEIAWAANLSRQRIHSIAQDHRNK' A
#
# COMPACT_ATOMS: atom_id res chain seq x y z
N MET A 1 -0.26 -32.37 19.83
CA MET A 1 0.29 -31.60 18.70
C MET A 1 1.68 -32.13 18.41
N SER A 2 1.86 -32.72 17.24
CA SER A 2 3.09 -33.31 16.74
C SER A 2 3.94 -32.26 16.01
N SER A 3 5.23 -32.54 15.85
CA SER A 3 6.11 -31.66 15.07
C SER A 3 5.64 -31.46 13.64
N LYS A 4 5.00 -32.46 13.03
CA LYS A 4 4.43 -32.36 11.69
C LYS A 4 3.29 -31.33 11.63
N GLU A 5 2.35 -31.42 12.57
CA GLU A 5 1.22 -30.47 12.67
C GLU A 5 1.71 -29.01 12.81
N ILE A 6 2.78 -28.79 13.59
CA ILE A 6 3.38 -27.45 13.74
C ILE A 6 3.98 -26.95 12.41
N PHE A 7 4.71 -27.79 11.67
CA PHE A 7 5.30 -27.38 10.39
C PHE A 7 4.23 -27.13 9.31
N ASP A 8 3.16 -27.93 9.29
CA ASP A 8 2.04 -27.72 8.38
C ASP A 8 1.36 -26.36 8.67
N GLU A 9 1.07 -26.05 9.94
CA GLU A 9 0.51 -24.75 10.35
C GLU A 9 1.44 -23.56 10.01
N LEU A 10 2.76 -23.72 10.18
CA LEU A 10 3.74 -22.71 9.80
C LEU A 10 3.74 -22.46 8.29
N GLY A 11 3.64 -23.51 7.48
CA GLY A 11 3.55 -23.41 6.02
C GLY A 11 2.30 -22.63 5.58
N ASP A 12 1.15 -22.92 6.19
CA ASP A 12 -0.11 -22.22 5.91
C ASP A 12 -0.04 -20.74 6.31
N LEU A 13 0.56 -20.43 7.46
CA LEU A 13 0.76 -19.05 7.91
C LEU A 13 1.70 -18.27 6.99
N ALA A 14 2.78 -18.90 6.53
CA ALA A 14 3.71 -18.28 5.59
C ALA A 14 3.00 -17.93 4.26
N LEU A 15 2.21 -18.85 3.72
CA LEU A 15 1.44 -18.63 2.49
C LEU A 15 0.42 -17.49 2.64
N ARG A 16 -0.29 -17.45 3.77
CA ARG A 16 -1.25 -16.38 4.08
C ARG A 16 -0.56 -15.03 4.23
N THR A 17 0.63 -15.01 4.83
CA THR A 17 1.43 -13.78 4.99
C THR A 17 1.84 -13.24 3.63
N LEU A 18 2.37 -14.09 2.75
CA LEU A 18 2.71 -13.71 1.38
C LEU A 18 1.50 -13.14 0.62
N THR A 19 0.35 -13.80 0.73
CA THR A 19 -0.89 -13.33 0.09
C THR A 19 -1.32 -11.95 0.63
N LEU A 20 -1.19 -11.71 1.94
CA LEU A 20 -1.51 -10.43 2.53
C LEU A 20 -0.53 -9.32 2.11
N GLU A 21 0.75 -9.65 1.93
CA GLU A 21 1.76 -8.71 1.43
C GLU A 21 1.44 -8.28 -0.02
N ASP A 22 1.05 -9.22 -0.87
CA ASP A 22 0.64 -8.95 -2.25
C ASP A 22 -0.63 -8.07 -2.32
N GLU A 23 -1.63 -8.40 -1.50
CA GLU A 23 -2.86 -7.61 -1.39
C GLU A 23 -2.58 -6.20 -0.87
N LEU A 24 -1.73 -6.08 0.16
CA LEU A 24 -1.29 -4.79 0.69
C LEU A 24 -0.56 -3.97 -0.38
N ALA A 25 0.30 -4.60 -1.17
CA ALA A 25 1.00 -3.93 -2.27
C ALA A 25 0.01 -3.46 -3.36
N ARG A 26 -1.02 -4.26 -3.69
CA ARG A 26 -2.08 -3.85 -4.63
C ARG A 26 -2.87 -2.65 -4.11
N VAL A 27 -3.30 -2.68 -2.85
CA VAL A 27 -4.05 -1.58 -2.22
C VAL A 27 -3.20 -0.31 -2.14
N LYS A 28 -1.92 -0.41 -1.77
CA LYS A 28 -0.99 0.72 -1.75
C LYS A 28 -0.83 1.34 -3.14
N ARG A 29 -0.65 0.52 -4.19
CA ARG A 29 -0.60 1.00 -5.58
C ARG A 29 -1.88 1.76 -5.95
N LYS A 30 -3.04 1.19 -5.63
CA LYS A 30 -4.32 1.85 -5.94
C LYS A 30 -4.49 3.18 -5.21
N ARG A 31 -4.10 3.23 -3.94
CA ARG A 31 -4.09 4.49 -3.17
C ARG A 31 -3.16 5.52 -3.82
N ASP A 32 -1.97 5.12 -4.22
CA ASP A 32 -0.99 6.03 -4.82
C ASP A 32 -1.49 6.56 -6.19
N GLU A 33 -2.19 5.76 -7.01
CA GLU A 33 -2.90 6.23 -8.21
C GLU A 33 -3.96 7.29 -7.89
N LEU A 34 -4.81 7.05 -6.88
CA LEU A 34 -5.84 8.01 -6.47
C LEU A 34 -5.23 9.31 -5.94
N VAL A 35 -4.08 9.23 -5.24
CA VAL A 35 -3.32 10.41 -4.82
C VAL A 35 -2.87 11.22 -6.03
N VAL A 36 -2.32 10.57 -7.07
CA VAL A 36 -1.93 11.26 -8.31
C VAL A 36 -3.12 11.97 -8.93
N THR A 37 -4.25 11.29 -9.13
CA THR A 37 -5.45 11.88 -9.70
C THR A 37 -5.95 13.07 -8.87
N ALA A 38 -6.01 12.94 -7.54
CA ALA A 38 -6.42 14.03 -6.64
C ALA A 38 -5.49 15.25 -6.75
N VAL A 39 -4.20 15.01 -6.94
CA VAL A 39 -3.19 16.05 -7.14
C VAL A 39 -3.38 16.75 -8.48
N GLU A 40 -3.64 16.02 -9.55
CA GLU A 40 -3.91 16.57 -10.89
C GLU A 40 -5.19 17.40 -10.92
N MET A 41 -6.20 16.99 -10.15
CA MET A 41 -7.43 17.75 -9.91
C MET A 41 -7.23 18.97 -9.01
N SER A 42 -5.99 19.25 -8.56
CA SER A 42 -5.65 20.38 -7.69
C SER A 42 -6.40 20.39 -6.35
N LEU A 43 -6.74 19.21 -5.82
CA LEU A 43 -7.38 19.10 -4.50
C LEU A 43 -6.40 19.54 -3.38
N PRO A 44 -6.91 20.03 -2.23
CA PRO A 44 -6.08 20.47 -1.12
C PRO A 44 -5.17 19.35 -0.61
N ARG A 45 -3.85 19.60 -0.59
CA ARG A 45 -2.85 18.60 -0.20
C ARG A 45 -3.04 18.06 1.22
N GLU A 46 -3.61 18.87 2.11
CA GLU A 46 -3.90 18.48 3.49
C GLU A 46 -5.04 17.45 3.55
N GLU A 47 -6.09 17.64 2.77
CA GLU A 47 -7.22 16.71 2.66
C GLU A 47 -6.78 15.39 2.00
N ILE A 48 -5.96 15.45 0.95
CA ILE A 48 -5.40 14.25 0.32
C ILE A 48 -4.55 13.48 1.34
N ALA A 49 -3.67 14.16 2.08
CA ALA A 49 -2.80 13.54 3.08
C ALA A 49 -3.61 12.87 4.20
N TRP A 50 -4.66 13.54 4.70
CA TRP A 50 -5.57 13.00 5.69
C TRP A 50 -6.34 11.78 5.17
N ALA A 51 -6.98 11.89 4.00
CA ALA A 51 -7.80 10.82 3.43
C ALA A 51 -6.97 9.59 3.02
N ALA A 52 -5.76 9.80 2.48
CA ALA A 52 -4.84 8.74 2.11
C ALA A 52 -4.05 8.17 3.30
N ASN A 53 -4.17 8.77 4.48
CA ASN A 53 -3.36 8.48 5.66
C ASN A 53 -1.85 8.49 5.35
N LEU A 54 -1.39 9.59 4.75
CA LEU A 54 -0.02 9.77 4.29
C LEU A 54 0.56 11.10 4.78
N SER A 55 1.88 11.16 4.93
CA SER A 55 2.56 12.43 5.15
C SER A 55 2.56 13.29 3.89
N ARG A 56 2.63 14.62 4.04
CA ARG A 56 2.78 15.55 2.90
C ARG A 56 4.01 15.23 2.04
N GLN A 57 5.11 14.83 2.67
CA GLN A 57 6.33 14.38 1.98
C GLN A 57 6.05 13.17 1.09
N ARG A 58 5.26 12.21 1.57
CA ARG A 58 4.93 11.02 0.78
C ARG A 58 4.02 11.36 -0.40
N ILE A 59 3.03 12.25 -0.20
CA ILE A 59 2.21 12.78 -1.29
C ILE A 59 3.08 13.47 -2.36
N HIS A 60 4.09 14.24 -1.94
CA HIS A 60 5.04 14.87 -2.87
C HIS A 60 5.85 13.83 -3.65
N SER A 61 6.43 12.84 -2.97
CA SER A 61 7.19 11.75 -3.61
C SER A 61 6.34 11.00 -4.63
N ILE A 62 5.12 10.61 -4.29
CA ILE A 62 4.21 9.91 -5.22
C ILE A 62 3.97 10.75 -6.49
N ALA A 63 3.70 12.05 -6.33
CA ALA A 63 3.47 12.94 -7.46
C ALA A 63 4.72 13.15 -8.32
N GLN A 64 5.93 13.16 -7.73
CA GLN A 64 7.18 13.24 -8.47
C GLN A 64 7.51 11.95 -9.22
N ASP A 65 7.36 10.80 -8.56
CA ASP A 65 7.62 9.49 -9.14
C ASP A 65 6.71 9.23 -10.35
N HIS A 66 5.48 9.76 -10.33
CA HIS A 66 4.56 9.71 -11.47
C HIS A 66 5.02 10.59 -12.64
N ARG A 67 5.54 11.80 -12.37
CA ARG A 67 6.02 12.71 -13.43
C ARG A 67 7.28 12.22 -14.14
N ASN A 68 8.08 11.40 -13.47
CA ASN A 68 9.36 10.90 -13.99
C ASN A 68 9.23 9.53 -14.71
N LYS A 69 8.01 8.99 -14.83
CA LYS A 69 7.70 7.79 -15.60
C LYS A 69 7.20 8.16 -16.98
#